data_AF-A0A838KWP8-F1
#
_entry.id   AF-A0A838KWP8-F1
#
_cell.length_a   1.000
_cell.length_b   1.000
_cell.length_c   1.000
_cell.angle_alpha   90.00
_cell.angle_beta   90.00
_cell.angle_gamma   90.00
#
_symmetry.space_group_name_H-M   'P 1'
#
loop_
_entity.id
_entity.type
_entity.pdbx_description
1 polymer ?
#
loop_
_entity_poly.entity_id
_entity_poly.type
_entity_poly.pdbx_seq_one_letter_code
_entity_poly.pdbx_strand_id
1 'polypeptide(L)'
;MNSLSPETIQELCSPLARVVEVHEALGSTQERARELAHAGAPHGTLVIAEVQTGGRGRLGRPWGSPKGGLWMSLVLRPWFDASLASRITQTAAVGVAKALWEIGVEARIKWPNDLLAGGKKICGILAESSAGNVTEAVKERYLDYVILGVGMNANLDPAELG
;
A
#
# COMPACT_ATOMS: atom_id res chain seq x y z
N MET A 1 5.05 -24.15 -1.89
CA MET A 1 4.51 -22.84 -1.44
C MET A 1 5.27 -21.79 -2.22
N ASN A 2 4.60 -21.05 -3.09
CA ASN A 2 5.25 -19.93 -3.79
C ASN A 2 5.42 -18.80 -2.78
N SER A 3 6.63 -18.64 -2.26
CA SER A 3 7.00 -17.46 -1.48
C SER A 3 6.88 -16.23 -2.37
N LEU A 4 6.41 -15.11 -1.81
CA LEU A 4 6.52 -13.81 -2.48
C LEU A 4 8.01 -13.51 -2.64
N SER A 5 8.58 -13.74 -3.83
CA SER A 5 9.98 -13.44 -4.10
C SER A 5 10.08 -12.20 -5.00
N PRO A 6 11.14 -11.39 -4.88
CA PRO A 6 11.35 -10.25 -5.78
C PRO A 6 11.29 -10.66 -7.26
N GLU A 7 11.85 -11.83 -7.61
CA GLU A 7 11.93 -12.34 -8.97
C GLU A 7 10.53 -12.62 -9.53
N THR A 8 9.69 -13.37 -8.82
CA THR A 8 8.32 -13.67 -9.25
C THR A 8 7.47 -12.41 -9.41
N ILE A 9 7.68 -11.40 -8.56
CA ILE A 9 6.94 -10.14 -8.66
C ILE A 9 7.40 -9.33 -9.88
N GLN A 10 8.71 -9.30 -10.13
CA GLN A 10 9.27 -8.60 -11.29
C GLN A 10 8.86 -9.23 -12.62
N GLU A 11 8.62 -10.55 -12.66
CA GLU A 11 8.08 -11.25 -13.83
C GLU A 11 6.70 -10.72 -14.26
N LEU A 12 5.93 -10.10 -13.35
CA LEU A 12 4.66 -9.44 -13.71
C LEU A 12 4.86 -8.23 -14.64
N CYS A 13 6.11 -7.75 -14.80
CA CYS A 13 6.47 -6.62 -15.66
C CYS A 13 5.64 -5.35 -15.39
N SER A 14 5.18 -5.18 -14.15
CA SER A 14 4.30 -4.08 -13.77
C SER A 14 5.10 -2.77 -13.64
N PRO A 15 4.60 -1.64 -14.17
CA PRO A 15 5.24 -0.34 -13.94
C PRO A 15 5.19 0.11 -12.47
N LEU A 16 4.39 -0.57 -11.63
CA LEU A 16 4.28 -0.33 -10.20
C LEU A 16 5.17 -1.24 -9.36
N ALA A 17 5.94 -2.15 -9.96
CA ALA A 17 6.87 -3.05 -9.27
C ALA A 17 8.23 -3.07 -9.97
N ARG A 18 8.74 -1.89 -10.34
CA ARG A 18 10.04 -1.72 -11.03
C ARG A 18 11.23 -2.02 -10.12
N VAL A 19 11.08 -1.68 -8.84
CA VAL A 19 12.03 -2.00 -7.78
C VAL A 19 11.22 -2.72 -6.70
N VAL A 20 11.70 -3.87 -6.24
CA VAL A 20 10.98 -4.71 -5.28
C VAL A 20 11.91 -5.03 -4.12
N GLU A 21 11.54 -4.62 -2.91
CA GLU A 21 12.13 -5.12 -1.67
C GLU A 21 11.13 -6.07 -1.00
N VAL A 22 11.55 -7.30 -0.73
CA VAL A 22 10.79 -8.26 0.10
C VAL A 22 11.57 -8.53 1.37
N HIS A 23 10.88 -8.46 2.51
CA HIS A 23 11.46 -8.64 3.83
C HIS A 23 10.73 -9.73 4.61
N GLU A 24 11.45 -10.55 5.36
CA GLU A 24 10.83 -11.50 6.30
C GLU A 24 10.11 -10.77 7.45
N ALA A 25 10.70 -9.67 7.96
CA ALA A 25 10.08 -8.86 8.99
C ALA A 25 10.58 -7.41 8.92
N LEU A 26 9.68 -6.45 9.16
CA LEU A 26 10.00 -5.02 9.29
C LEU A 26 9.19 -4.36 10.42
N GLY A 27 9.56 -3.13 10.77
CA GLY A 27 8.70 -2.23 11.56
C GLY A 27 7.41 -1.94 10.82
N SER A 28 7.51 -1.27 9.67
CA SER A 28 6.39 -1.04 8.75
C SER A 28 6.88 -0.90 7.31
N THR A 29 6.17 -1.49 6.35
CA THR A 29 6.42 -1.28 4.92
C THR A 29 6.20 0.18 4.53
N GLN A 30 5.27 0.87 5.21
CA GLN A 30 4.95 2.27 4.97
C GLN A 30 6.13 3.18 5.35
N GLU A 31 6.76 2.91 6.49
CA GLU A 31 7.95 3.64 6.95
C GLU A 31 9.15 3.37 6.03
N ARG A 32 9.39 2.09 5.70
CA ARG A 32 10.47 1.71 4.77
C ARG A 32 10.30 2.35 3.39
N ALA A 33 9.09 2.33 2.83
CA ALA A 33 8.80 2.96 1.56
C ALA A 33 8.99 4.49 1.62
N ARG A 34 8.68 5.13 2.76
CA ARG A 34 8.93 6.55 2.98
C ARG A 34 10.42 6.87 3.01
N GLU A 35 11.23 6.07 3.69
CA GLU A 35 12.70 6.20 3.69
C GLU A 35 13.27 6.13 2.27
N LEU A 36 12.85 5.11 1.50
CA LEU A 36 13.26 4.93 0.12
C LEU A 36 12.84 6.11 -0.76
N ALA A 37 11.60 6.57 -0.64
CA ALA A 37 11.11 7.72 -1.39
C ALA A 37 11.91 8.99 -1.09
N HIS A 38 12.24 9.24 0.19
CA HIS A 38 13.07 10.36 0.61
C HIS A 38 14.52 10.25 0.09
N ALA A 39 15.04 9.03 0.00
CA ALA A 39 16.34 8.74 -0.62
C ALA A 39 16.31 8.79 -2.17
N GLY A 40 15.19 9.16 -2.79
CA GLY A 40 15.08 9.34 -4.23
C GLY A 40 14.63 8.10 -5.00
N ALA A 41 14.07 7.09 -4.33
CA ALA A 41 13.55 5.90 -5.01
C ALA A 41 12.50 6.27 -6.07
N PRO A 42 12.49 5.56 -7.22
CA PRO A 42 11.62 5.89 -8.34
C PRO A 42 10.16 5.52 -8.07
N HIS A 43 9.26 6.10 -8.88
CA HIS A 43 7.88 5.63 -9.01
C HIS A 43 7.85 4.11 -9.28
N GLY A 44 6.95 3.39 -8.59
CA GLY A 44 6.82 1.95 -8.74
C GLY A 44 7.85 1.16 -7.94
N THR A 45 8.41 1.75 -6.89
CA THR A 45 9.14 1.00 -5.85
C THR A 45 8.14 0.36 -4.90
N LEU A 46 8.21 -0.96 -4.77
CA LEU A 46 7.33 -1.80 -3.97
C LEU A 46 8.10 -2.39 -2.80
N VAL A 47 7.59 -2.19 -1.59
CA VAL A 47 8.10 -2.82 -0.37
C VAL A 47 7.05 -3.80 0.13
N ILE A 48 7.46 -5.03 0.38
CA ILE A 48 6.63 -6.09 0.97
C ILE A 48 7.32 -6.60 2.23
N ALA A 49 6.53 -6.95 3.24
CA ALA A 49 7.01 -7.72 4.38
C ALA A 49 6.09 -8.92 4.63
N GLU A 50 6.66 -10.05 5.05
CA GLU A 50 5.90 -11.19 5.56
C GLU A 50 5.30 -10.86 6.94
N VAL A 51 6.01 -10.07 7.75
CA VAL A 51 5.56 -9.61 9.08
C VAL A 51 5.83 -8.11 9.26
N GLN A 52 4.86 -7.36 9.83
CA GLN A 52 5.12 -6.03 10.38
C GLN A 52 4.98 -6.03 11.91
N THR A 53 6.01 -5.57 12.61
CA THR A 53 6.04 -5.44 14.08
C THR A 53 5.44 -4.13 14.58
N GLY A 54 5.31 -3.14 13.70
CA GLY A 54 4.78 -1.81 13.99
C GLY A 54 3.78 -1.35 12.93
N GLY A 55 2.98 -2.26 12.37
CA GLY A 55 1.96 -1.96 11.37
C GLY A 55 0.97 -0.88 11.85
N ARG A 56 0.69 0.11 10.99
CA ARG A 56 -0.23 1.21 11.28
C ARG A 56 -1.27 1.40 10.19
N GLY A 57 -2.48 1.72 10.59
CA GLY A 57 -3.54 2.25 9.74
C GLY A 57 -3.67 3.77 9.88
N ARG A 58 -4.78 4.30 9.36
CA ARG A 58 -5.10 5.74 9.44
C ARG A 58 -5.11 6.25 10.87
N LEU A 59 -4.74 7.51 11.04
CA LEU A 59 -4.69 8.21 12.33
C LEU A 59 -3.82 7.47 13.37
N GLY A 60 -2.82 6.70 12.90
CA GLY A 60 -1.87 5.97 13.75
C GLY A 60 -2.45 4.75 14.46
N ARG A 61 -3.68 4.31 14.13
CA ARG A 61 -4.29 3.12 14.73
C ARG A 61 -3.42 1.89 14.43
N PRO A 62 -3.23 0.97 15.39
CA PRO A 62 -2.48 -0.25 15.13
C PRO A 62 -3.15 -1.10 14.04
N TRP A 63 -2.32 -1.77 13.23
CA TRP A 63 -2.76 -2.73 12.24
C TRP A 63 -1.94 -4.02 12.41
N GLY A 64 -2.60 -5.10 12.84
CA GLY A 64 -1.96 -6.40 12.98
C GLY A 64 -1.45 -6.90 11.62
N SER A 65 -0.21 -7.37 11.57
CA SER A 65 0.42 -7.88 10.34
C SER A 65 1.29 -9.10 10.60
N PRO A 66 0.70 -10.21 11.07
CA PRO A 66 1.42 -11.46 11.23
C PRO A 66 1.73 -12.10 9.88
N LYS A 67 2.51 -13.19 9.90
CA LYS A 67 2.82 -13.97 8.70
C LYS A 67 1.54 -14.55 8.10
N GLY A 68 1.38 -14.47 6.78
CA GLY A 68 0.25 -15.04 6.03
C GLY A 68 -0.70 -14.00 5.40
N GLY A 69 -0.56 -12.72 5.74
CA GLY A 69 -1.21 -11.64 4.97
C GLY A 69 -0.30 -11.04 3.90
N LEU A 70 -0.85 -10.11 3.13
CA LEU A 70 -0.12 -9.30 2.16
C LEU A 70 0.06 -7.89 2.73
N TRP A 71 1.28 -7.57 3.15
CA TRP A 71 1.63 -6.28 3.72
C TRP A 71 2.56 -5.55 2.76
N MET A 72 2.04 -4.54 2.06
CA MET A 72 2.82 -3.87 1.03
C MET A 72 2.64 -2.36 1.01
N SER A 73 3.67 -1.65 0.56
CA SER A 73 3.65 -0.21 0.35
C SER A 73 4.33 0.17 -0.96
N LEU A 74 3.70 1.05 -1.72
CA LEU A 74 4.14 1.51 -3.03
C LEU A 74 4.58 2.97 -2.97
N VAL A 75 5.75 3.28 -3.53
CA VAL A 75 6.20 4.64 -3.79
C VAL A 75 5.60 5.12 -5.11
N LEU A 76 4.74 6.13 -5.05
CA LEU A 76 4.14 6.80 -6.20
C LEU A 76 4.68 8.22 -6.30
N ARG A 77 5.06 8.65 -7.51
CA ARG A 77 5.41 10.04 -7.83
C ARG A 77 4.38 10.62 -8.81
N PRO A 78 3.23 11.11 -8.33
CA PRO A 78 2.18 11.64 -9.20
C PRO A 78 2.54 13.03 -9.73
N TRP A 79 2.16 13.32 -10.98
CA TRP A 79 2.35 14.63 -11.61
C TRP A 79 1.20 15.62 -11.37
N PHE A 80 0.26 15.28 -10.48
CA PHE A 80 -0.98 16.05 -10.28
C PHE A 80 -1.00 16.75 -8.93
N ASP A 81 -1.88 17.74 -8.80
CA ASP A 81 -2.01 18.58 -7.62
C ASP A 81 -2.40 17.80 -6.35
N ALA A 82 -1.89 18.26 -5.20
CA ALA A 82 -2.14 17.68 -3.89
C ALA A 82 -3.63 17.52 -3.53
N SER A 83 -4.51 18.37 -4.06
CA SER A 83 -5.97 18.27 -3.88
C SER A 83 -6.56 16.94 -4.37
N LEU A 84 -5.87 16.25 -5.30
CA LEU A 84 -6.30 14.98 -5.85
C LEU A 84 -5.72 13.77 -5.10
N ALA A 85 -4.92 13.98 -4.04
CA ALA A 85 -4.29 12.88 -3.27
C ALA A 85 -5.30 11.84 -2.76
N SER A 86 -6.49 12.27 -2.34
CA SER A 86 -7.55 11.38 -1.86
C SER A 86 -8.05 10.39 -2.92
N ARG A 87 -7.89 10.71 -4.21
CA ARG A 87 -8.26 9.83 -5.32
C ARG A 87 -7.37 8.60 -5.39
N ILE A 88 -6.10 8.68 -4.95
CA ILE A 88 -5.19 7.53 -4.94
C ILE A 88 -5.76 6.41 -4.06
N THR A 89 -6.20 6.74 -2.84
CA THR A 89 -6.84 5.76 -1.95
C THR A 89 -8.09 5.15 -2.57
N GLN A 90 -8.92 5.98 -3.22
CA GLN A 90 -10.17 5.51 -3.83
C GLN A 90 -9.91 4.60 -5.04
N THR A 91 -8.97 4.98 -5.91
CA THR A 91 -8.56 4.19 -7.07
C THR A 91 -7.95 2.87 -6.63
N ALA A 92 -7.10 2.88 -5.59
CA ALA A 92 -6.54 1.66 -5.01
C ALA A 92 -7.64 0.75 -4.46
N ALA A 93 -8.64 1.29 -3.75
CA ALA A 93 -9.76 0.50 -3.23
C ALA A 93 -10.54 -0.20 -4.35
N VAL A 94 -10.80 0.49 -5.45
CA VAL A 94 -11.45 -0.08 -6.64
C VAL A 94 -10.56 -1.16 -7.29
N GLY A 95 -9.26 -0.90 -7.44
CA GLY A 95 -8.32 -1.86 -8.02
C GLY A 95 -8.23 -3.16 -7.21
N VAL A 96 -8.10 -3.04 -5.88
CA VAL A 96 -8.07 -4.21 -4.99
C VAL A 96 -9.41 -4.96 -5.01
N ALA A 97 -10.54 -4.26 -5.02
CA ALA A 97 -11.85 -4.91 -5.09
C ALA A 97 -12.00 -5.72 -6.39
N LYS A 98 -11.58 -5.16 -7.54
CA LYS A 98 -11.58 -5.87 -8.82
C LYS A 98 -10.70 -7.11 -8.81
N ALA A 99 -9.47 -6.99 -8.30
CA ALA A 99 -8.56 -8.14 -8.18
C ALA A 99 -9.14 -9.25 -7.30
N LEU A 100 -9.83 -8.90 -6.21
CA LEU A 100 -10.52 -9.85 -5.34
C LEU A 100 -11.70 -10.54 -6.04
N TRP A 101 -12.47 -9.81 -6.86
CA TRP A 101 -13.55 -10.40 -7.64
C TRP A 101 -13.07 -11.41 -8.66
N GLU A 102 -11.91 -11.18 -9.29
CA GLU A 102 -11.31 -12.12 -10.26
C GLU A 102 -10.97 -13.47 -9.63
N ILE A 103 -10.70 -13.50 -8.32
CA ILE A 103 -10.44 -14.74 -7.56
C ILE A 103 -11.67 -15.23 -6.77
N GLY A 104 -12.86 -14.68 -7.03
CA GLY A 104 -14.13 -15.15 -6.47
C GLY A 104 -14.47 -14.60 -5.08
N VAL A 105 -13.76 -13.59 -4.57
CA VAL A 105 -14.06 -12.96 -3.27
C VAL A 105 -14.98 -11.75 -3.49
N GLU A 106 -16.23 -11.82 -3.03
CA GLU A 106 -17.20 -10.69 -3.12
C GLU A 106 -16.83 -9.54 -2.16
N ALA A 107 -15.81 -8.78 -2.52
CA ALA A 107 -15.34 -7.64 -1.75
C ALA A 107 -16.25 -6.41 -1.99
N ARG A 108 -16.63 -5.72 -0.91
CA ARG A 108 -17.34 -4.45 -0.92
C ARG A 108 -16.47 -3.36 -0.34
N ILE A 109 -16.48 -2.19 -0.97
CA ILE A 109 -15.70 -1.04 -0.48
C ILE A 109 -16.51 -0.33 0.61
N LYS A 110 -15.98 -0.33 1.83
CA LYS A 110 -16.40 0.61 2.88
C LYS A 110 -15.56 1.86 2.73
N TRP A 111 -16.13 2.84 2.03
CA TRP A 111 -15.42 4.07 1.72
C TRP A 111 -14.89 4.79 2.97
N PRO A 112 -13.71 5.44 2.86
CA PRO A 112 -12.93 5.58 1.64
C PRO A 112 -11.85 4.51 1.40
N ASN A 113 -11.57 3.64 2.37
CA ASN A 113 -10.25 2.98 2.44
C ASN A 113 -10.26 1.55 3.00
N ASP A 114 -11.43 0.97 3.24
CA ASP A 114 -11.56 -0.38 3.78
C ASP A 114 -12.30 -1.27 2.77
N LEU A 115 -11.89 -2.54 2.66
CA LEU A 115 -12.64 -3.55 1.93
C LEU A 115 -13.18 -4.59 2.90
N LEU A 116 -14.43 -4.97 2.68
CA LEU A 116 -15.15 -5.96 3.47
C LEU A 116 -15.52 -7.16 2.61
N ALA A 117 -15.48 -8.36 3.18
CA ALA A 117 -16.10 -9.56 2.62
C ALA A 117 -16.94 -10.23 3.71
N GLY A 118 -18.16 -10.65 3.39
CA GLY A 118 -19.11 -11.17 4.39
C GLY A 118 -19.38 -10.21 5.56
N GLY A 119 -19.28 -8.89 5.31
CA GLY A 119 -19.43 -7.84 6.32
C GLY A 119 -18.21 -7.62 7.24
N LYS A 120 -17.15 -8.41 7.12
CA LYS A 120 -15.92 -8.29 7.92
C LYS A 120 -14.81 -7.61 7.12
N LYS A 121 -13.96 -6.84 7.80
CA LYS A 121 -12.84 -6.14 7.15
C LYS A 121 -11.73 -7.13 6.78
N ILE A 122 -11.34 -7.12 5.51
CA ILE A 122 -10.29 -7.99 4.97
C ILE A 122 -9.10 -7.21 4.43
N CYS A 123 -9.27 -5.93 4.09
CA CYS A 123 -8.17 -5.09 3.61
C CYS A 123 -8.34 -3.64 4.08
N GLY A 124 -7.21 -3.01 4.40
CA GLY A 124 -7.09 -1.60 4.69
C GLY A 124 -6.10 -0.94 3.73
N ILE A 125 -6.47 0.24 3.24
CA ILE A 125 -5.63 1.05 2.36
C ILE A 125 -5.26 2.34 3.08
N LEU A 126 -3.99 2.73 2.94
CA LEU A 126 -3.44 3.94 3.53
C LEU A 126 -2.64 4.67 2.46
N ALA A 127 -2.96 5.94 2.20
CA ALA A 127 -2.13 6.79 1.36
C ALA A 127 -1.62 7.96 2.20
N GLU A 128 -0.31 8.17 2.23
CA GLU A 128 0.34 9.28 2.91
C GLU A 128 1.17 10.06 1.89
N SER A 129 0.96 11.37 1.81
CA SER A 129 1.64 12.22 0.84
C SER A 129 2.69 13.11 1.48
N SER A 130 3.80 13.32 0.78
CA SER A 130 4.75 14.40 1.06
C SER A 130 4.56 15.51 0.03
N ALA A 131 4.41 16.75 0.48
CA ALA A 131 4.37 17.91 -0.41
C ALA A 131 5.79 18.33 -0.76
N GLY A 132 6.05 18.61 -2.04
CA GLY A 132 7.34 19.16 -2.47
C GLY A 132 7.54 20.59 -1.94
N ASN A 133 8.81 21.02 -1.85
CA ASN A 133 9.14 22.40 -1.50
C ASN A 133 8.53 23.36 -2.52
N VAL A 134 7.68 24.27 -2.04
CA VAL A 134 7.12 25.36 -2.85
C VAL A 134 8.25 26.34 -3.15
N THR A 135 8.68 26.44 -4.41
CA THR A 135 9.41 27.61 -4.87
C THR A 135 8.38 28.66 -5.30
N GLU A 136 8.56 29.93 -4.91
CA GLU A 136 7.64 31.03 -5.22
C GLU A 136 7.35 31.20 -6.73
N ALA A 137 8.16 30.59 -7.60
CA ALA A 137 8.00 30.62 -9.04
C ALA A 137 6.90 29.68 -9.59
N VAL A 138 6.41 28.72 -8.80
CA VAL A 138 5.39 27.74 -9.26
C VAL A 138 4.16 27.83 -8.35
N LYS A 139 3.06 28.40 -8.86
CA LYS A 139 1.77 28.48 -8.16
C LYS A 139 1.11 27.11 -7.89
N GLU A 140 1.71 26.02 -8.37
CA GLU A 140 1.15 24.67 -8.34
C GLU A 140 1.82 23.83 -7.24
N ARG A 141 1.01 23.30 -6.32
CA ARG A 141 1.46 22.48 -5.19
C ARG A 141 1.50 21.01 -5.61
N TYR A 142 2.59 20.63 -6.28
CA TYR A 142 2.83 19.24 -6.63
C TYR A 142 3.22 18.41 -5.40
N LEU A 143 2.76 17.16 -5.37
CA LEU A 143 3.23 16.16 -4.42
C LEU A 143 4.60 15.68 -4.86
N ASP A 144 5.55 15.56 -3.93
CA ASP A 144 6.86 14.96 -4.21
C ASP A 144 6.70 13.44 -4.39
N TYR A 145 6.02 12.81 -3.42
CA TYR A 145 5.62 11.41 -3.50
C TYR A 145 4.40 11.12 -2.63
N VAL A 146 3.78 9.97 -2.91
CA VAL A 146 2.74 9.34 -2.09
C VAL A 146 3.16 7.92 -1.80
N ILE A 147 3.07 7.52 -0.53
CA ILE A 147 3.24 6.13 -0.12
C ILE A 147 1.86 5.51 0.00
N LEU A 148 1.56 4.57 -0.88
CA LEU A 148 0.31 3.81 -0.90
C LEU A 148 0.52 2.44 -0.25
N GLY A 149 0.10 2.31 1.00
CA GLY A 149 0.03 1.07 1.75
C GLY A 149 -1.25 0.29 1.46
N VAL A 150 -1.11 -1.03 1.30
CA VAL A 150 -2.20 -2.01 1.23
C VAL A 150 -1.89 -3.12 2.20
N GLY A 151 -2.74 -3.29 3.21
CA GLY A 151 -2.69 -4.40 4.15
C GLY A 151 -3.88 -5.31 3.95
N MET A 152 -3.65 -6.56 3.57
CA MET A 152 -4.70 -7.53 3.28
C MET A 152 -4.54 -8.82 4.09
N ASN A 153 -5.61 -9.20 4.78
CA ASN A 153 -5.74 -10.48 5.44
C ASN A 153 -6.04 -11.54 4.37
N ALA A 154 -5.07 -12.39 4.05
CA ALA A 154 -5.19 -13.39 2.99
C ALA A 154 -5.28 -14.82 3.54
N ASN A 155 -4.25 -15.28 4.24
CA ASN A 155 -4.13 -16.64 4.76
C ASN A 155 -4.05 -16.66 6.29
N LEU A 156 -4.91 -15.89 6.94
CA LEU A 156 -4.94 -15.72 8.39
C LEU A 156 -6.23 -16.28 8.97
N ASP A 157 -6.14 -16.91 10.14
CA ASP A 157 -7.33 -17.23 10.92
C ASP A 157 -7.90 -15.93 11.51
N PRO A 158 -9.18 -15.59 11.25
CA PRO A 158 -9.82 -14.43 11.89
C PRO A 158 -9.74 -14.43 13.43
N ALA A 159 -9.59 -15.59 14.08
CA ALA A 159 -9.39 -15.69 15.53
C ALA A 159 -8.02 -15.17 15.99
N GLU A 160 -7.03 -15.14 15.10
CA GLU A 160 -5.68 -14.63 15.35
C GLU A 160 -5.55 -13.13 15.05
N LEU A 161 -6.57 -12.55 14.43
CA LEU A 161 -6.71 -11.12 14.16
C LEU A 161 -7.55 -10.48 15.28
N GLY A 162 -6.86 -10.00 16.33
CA GLY A 162 -7.47 -9.42 17.54
C GLY A 162 -8.48 -8.30 17.31
#